data_AF-A0A964D7I0-F1
#
_entry.id   AF-A0A964D7I0-F1
#
_cell.length_a   1.000
_cell.length_b   1.000
_cell.length_c   1.000
_cell.angle_alpha   90.00
_cell.angle_beta   90.00
_cell.angle_gamma   90.00
#
_symmetry.space_group_name_H-M   'P 1'
#
loop_
_entity.id
_entity.type
_entity.pdbx_description
1 polymer ?
#
loop_
_entity_poly.entity_id
_entity_poly.type
_entity_poly.pdbx_seq_one_letter_code
_entity_poly.pdbx_strand_id
1 'polypeptide(L)' 'MQTLTLKSDRTIAELFYQVTHSGNLSRTESHGLRTLCESALCEDDRDAVNRLLHAIRRGWVRISD' A
#
# COMPACT_ATOMS: atom_id res chain seq x y z
N MET A 1 -11.94 -14.96 -0.21
CA MET A 1 -10.90 -13.94 0.01
C MET A 1 -10.90 -13.07 -1.23
N GLN A 2 -11.25 -11.78 -1.12
CA GLN A 2 -11.29 -10.88 -2.27
C GLN A 2 -9.89 -10.31 -2.47
N THR A 3 -9.36 -10.46 -3.69
CA THR A 3 -8.03 -9.97 -4.04
C THR A 3 -8.18 -8.57 -4.64
N LEU A 4 -7.70 -7.54 -3.95
CA LEU A 4 -7.75 -6.16 -4.44
C LEU A 4 -6.48 -5.83 -5.21
N THR A 5 -6.64 -5.54 -6.49
CA THR A 5 -5.57 -5.19 -7.42
C THR A 5 -5.33 -3.69 -7.43
N LEU A 6 -4.08 -3.29 -7.22
CA LEU A 6 -3.62 -1.94 -7.55
C LEU A 6 -3.54 -1.81 -9.08
N LYS A 7 -3.24 -0.61 -9.60
CA LYS A 7 -3.10 -0.35 -11.05
C LYS A 7 -1.98 -1.19 -11.72
N SER A 8 -1.17 -1.85 -10.91
CA SER A 8 -0.30 -2.98 -11.28
C SER A 8 -0.94 -4.22 -10.67
N ASP A 9 -0.97 -5.34 -11.41
CA ASP A 9 -1.63 -6.64 -11.10
C ASP A 9 -1.29 -7.29 -9.74
N ARG A 10 -0.57 -6.58 -8.86
CA ARG A 10 -0.19 -6.97 -7.52
C ARG A 10 -1.31 -6.76 -6.51
N THR A 11 -1.34 -7.69 -5.57
CA THR A 11 -2.19 -7.64 -4.37
C THR A 11 -1.66 -6.64 -3.33
N ILE A 12 -2.51 -6.23 -2.38
CA ILE A 12 -2.08 -5.40 -1.23
C ILE A 12 -0.96 -6.09 -0.42
N ALA A 13 -1.05 -7.42 -0.27
CA ALA A 13 -0.05 -8.21 0.44
C ALA A 13 1.33 -8.17 -0.24
N GLU A 14 1.38 -8.28 -1.56
CA GLU A 14 2.63 -8.17 -2.33
C GLU A 14 3.22 -6.77 -2.28
N LEU A 15 2.38 -5.73 -2.37
CA LEU A 15 2.85 -4.35 -2.18
C LEU A 15 3.42 -4.18 -0.77
N PHE A 16 2.73 -4.68 0.26
CA PHE A 16 3.19 -4.61 1.64
C PHE A 16 4.56 -5.28 1.80
N TYR A 17 4.72 -6.49 1.26
CA TYR A 17 6.00 -7.21 1.28
C TYR A 17 7.11 -6.42 0.57
N GLN A 18 6.83 -5.90 -0.63
CA GLN A 18 7.83 -5.14 -1.39
C GLN A 18 8.24 -3.86 -0.66
N VAL A 19 7.30 -3.12 -0.08
CA VAL A 19 7.58 -1.85 0.61
C VAL A 19 8.32 -2.09 1.93
N THR A 20 7.95 -3.12 2.68
CA THR A 20 8.65 -3.47 3.92
C THR A 20 10.08 -3.95 3.65
N HIS A 21 10.32 -4.62 2.52
CA HIS A 21 11.66 -5.07 2.14
C HIS A 21 12.51 -3.94 1.52
N SER A 22 11.94 -3.15 0.61
CA SER A 22 12.69 -2.14 -0.14
C SER A 22 12.72 -0.77 0.51
N GLY A 23 11.76 -0.44 1.38
CA GLY A 23 11.55 0.89 1.92
C GLY A 23 11.14 1.93 0.87
N ASN A 24 10.80 1.51 -0.35
CA ASN A 24 10.49 2.40 -1.46
C ASN A 24 9.09 2.12 -2.01
N LEU A 25 8.45 3.18 -2.50
CA LEU A 25 7.12 3.13 -3.08
C LEU A 25 7.03 4.14 -4.23
N SER A 26 6.40 3.78 -5.34
CA SER A 26 6.17 4.73 -6.43
C SER A 26 5.12 5.77 -6.06
N ARG A 27 5.14 6.92 -6.74
CA ARG A 27 4.09 7.94 -6.60
C ARG A 27 2.70 7.39 -6.97
N THR A 28 2.63 6.52 -7.97
CA THR A 28 1.37 5.87 -8.41
C THR A 28 0.83 4.93 -7.33
N GLU A 29 1.68 4.11 -6.72
CA GLU A 29 1.30 3.22 -5.64
C GLU A 29 0.85 4.01 -4.39
N SER A 30 1.50 5.13 -4.07
CA SER A 30 1.10 6.03 -2.97
C SER A 30 -0.32 6.57 -3.15
N HIS A 31 -0.63 6.99 -4.38
CA HIS A 31 -1.96 7.45 -4.72
C HIS A 31 -2.98 6.30 -4.61
N GLY A 32 -2.63 5.11 -5.11
CA GLY A 32 -3.46 3.91 -5.00
C GLY A 32 -3.80 3.57 -3.55
N LEU A 33 -2.81 3.60 -2.64
CA LEU A 33 -3.03 3.36 -1.21
C LEU A 33 -4.00 4.36 -0.58
N ARG A 34 -3.93 5.63 -0.98
CA ARG A 34 -4.84 6.67 -0.46
C ARG A 34 -6.28 6.42 -0.91
N THR A 35 -6.48 6.07 -2.18
CA THR A 35 -7.80 5.70 -2.71
C THR A 35 -8.34 4.41 -2.08
N LEU A 36 -7.48 3.40 -1.85
CA LEU A 36 -7.87 2.16 -1.17
C LEU A 36 -8.28 2.40 0.29
N CYS A 37 -7.64 3.35 0.98
CA CYS A 37 -8.02 3.72 2.34
C CYS A 37 -9.44 4.28 2.45
N GLU A 38 -9.96 4.88 1.38
CA GLU A 38 -11.33 5.38 1.28
C GLU A 38 -12.33 4.29 0.80
N SER A 39 -11.82 3.12 0.40
CA SER A 39 -12.61 2.00 -0.11
C SER A 39 -13.04 1.05 1.00
N ALA A 40 -14.12 0.29 0.77
CA ALA A 40 -14.54 -0.78 1.67
C ALA A 40 -13.61 -1.99 1.50
N LEU A 41 -12.56 -2.04 2.32
CA LEU A 41 -11.60 -3.14 2.39
C LEU A 41 -12.03 -4.18 3.45
N CYS A 42 -11.55 -5.42 3.30
CA CYS A 42 -11.57 -6.36 4.42
C CYS A 42 -10.61 -5.90 5.53
N GLU A 43 -10.76 -6.44 6.75
CA GLU A 43 -10.00 -5.97 7.92
C GLU A 43 -8.48 -6.11 7.72
N ASP A 44 -8.00 -7.25 7.22
CA ASP A 44 -6.58 -7.49 6.92
C ASP A 44 -6.02 -6.49 5.90
N ASP A 45 -6.72 -6.28 4.78
CA ASP A 45 -6.30 -5.35 3.75
C ASP A 45 -6.29 -3.91 4.27
N ARG A 46 -7.29 -3.54 5.08
CA ARG A 46 -7.36 -2.23 5.71
C ARG A 46 -6.19 -1.99 6.66
N ASP A 47 -5.84 -2.99 7.46
CA ASP A 47 -4.70 -2.92 8.36
C ASP A 47 -3.38 -2.81 7.60
N ALA A 48 -3.20 -3.57 6.52
CA ALA A 48 -2.03 -3.47 5.65
C ALA A 48 -1.90 -2.08 5.03
N VAL A 49 -2.98 -1.53 4.47
CA VAL A 49 -3.01 -0.18 3.88
C VAL A 49 -2.71 0.90 4.94
N ASN A 50 -3.34 0.81 6.12
CA ASN A 50 -3.10 1.75 7.22
C ASN A 50 -1.64 1.74 7.68
N ARG A 51 -1.03 0.54 7.82
CA ARG A 51 0.39 0.41 8.19
C ARG A 51 1.32 1.03 7.15
N LEU A 52 1.03 0.84 5.86
CA LEU A 52 1.79 1.47 4.78
C LEU A 52 1.68 3.00 4.81
N LEU A 53 0.46 3.53 4.94
CA LEU A 53 0.24 4.97 5.07
C LEU A 53 0.94 5.55 6.30
N HIS A 54 0.93 4.82 7.42
CA HIS A 54 1.66 5.22 8.63
C HIS A 54 3.17 5.26 8.37
N ALA A 55 3.74 4.24 7.74
CA ALA A 55 5.17 4.17 7.43
C ALA A 55 5.60 5.31 6.47
N ILE A 56 4.78 5.63 5.47
CA ILE A 56 4.98 6.79 4.58
C ILE A 56 4.97 8.09 5.40
N ARG A 57 3.97 8.29 6.26
CA ARG A 57 3.84 9.52 7.07
C ARG A 57 5.00 9.69 8.05
N ARG A 58 5.60 8.60 8.54
CA ARG A 58 6.78 8.62 9.41
C ARG A 58 8.10 8.80 8.66
N GLY A 59 8.08 8.81 7.33
CA GLY A 59 9.28 8.89 6.50
C GLY A 59 10.10 7.60 6.47
N TRP A 60 9.50 6.46 6.86
CA TRP A 60 10.14 5.14 6.77
C TRP A 60 10.10 4.56 5.36
N VAL A 61 9.13 5.02 4.57
CA VAL A 61 9.00 4.66 3.17
C VAL A 61 9.29 5.90 2.34
N ARG A 62 10.25 5.77 1.43
CA ARG A 62 10.59 6.83 0.49
C ARG A 62 9.70 6.72 -0.74
N ILE A 63 9.06 7.83 -1.10
CA ILE A 63 8.32 7.92 -2.35
C ILE A 63 9.32 8.30 -3.44
N SER A 64 9.46 7.44 -4.43
CA SER A 64 10.35 7.61 -5.58
C SER A 64 9.56 7.44 -6.88
N ASP A 65 10.14 7.89 -8.00
CA ASP A 65 9.59 7.68 -9.34
C ASP A 65 10.73 7.17 -10.22
#